data_AF-A0A412KZW0-F1
#
_entry.id   AF-A0A412KZW0-F1
#
_cell.length_a   1.000
_cell.length_b   1.000
_cell.length_c   1.000
_cell.angle_alpha   90.00
_cell.angle_beta   90.00
_cell.angle_gamma   90.00
#
_symmetry.space_group_name_H-M   'P 1'
#
loop_
_entity.id
_entity.type
_entity.pdbx_description
1 polymer ?
#
loop_
_entity_poly.entity_id
_entity_poly.type
_entity_poly.pdbx_seq_one_letter_code
_entity_poly.pdbx_strand_id
1 'polypeptide(L)'
;MIGVHIIAEWLAAFIESILYFKIVSVIFETQFSKKKQIKFGLFLSAFIAIGIVMLNMVDLSISLPTLGYAAISYTLGGKILYRGRFSEFLLIAIGYIAFLTGMDMGTVFLMTKLGMTSVIEIVLSDFGIERIIFIVFIKLVECLLVCLFCEIIKKRRRKEK
;
A
#
# COMPACT_ATOMS: atom_id res chain seq x y z
N MET A 1 -19.68 -15.22 3.84
CA MET A 1 -19.14 -14.24 2.89
C MET A 1 -18.22 -13.22 3.56
N ILE A 2 -18.51 -12.70 4.76
CA ILE A 2 -17.67 -11.74 5.52
C ILE A 2 -16.18 -12.14 5.61
N GLY A 3 -15.87 -13.41 5.92
CA GLY A 3 -14.47 -13.86 6.05
C GLY A 3 -13.63 -13.74 4.78
N VAL A 4 -14.23 -13.88 3.59
CA VAL A 4 -13.51 -13.74 2.30
C VAL A 4 -13.12 -12.28 2.07
N HIS A 5 -13.96 -11.33 2.46
CA HIS A 5 -13.68 -9.90 2.32
C HIS A 5 -12.57 -9.44 3.27
N ILE A 6 -12.61 -9.89 4.52
CA ILE A 6 -11.52 -9.62 5.49
C ILE A 6 -10.18 -10.12 4.95
N ILE A 7 -10.16 -11.31 4.35
CA ILE A 7 -8.94 -11.87 3.73
C ILE A 7 -8.51 -11.05 2.53
N ALA A 8 -9.43 -10.60 1.67
CA ALA A 8 -9.12 -9.79 0.50
C ALA A 8 -8.55 -8.41 0.90
N GLU A 9 -9.15 -7.74 1.88
CA GLU A 9 -8.65 -6.47 2.42
C GLU A 9 -7.30 -6.64 3.12
N TRP A 10 -7.13 -7.72 3.87
CA TRP A 10 -5.84 -8.04 4.49
C TRP A 10 -4.76 -8.25 3.43
N LEU A 11 -5.07 -8.98 2.36
CA LEU A 11 -4.14 -9.22 1.27
C LEU A 11 -3.79 -7.91 0.54
N ALA A 12 -4.77 -7.03 0.32
CA ALA A 12 -4.55 -5.71 -0.26
C ALA A 12 -3.61 -4.85 0.61
N ALA A 13 -3.91 -4.72 1.91
CA ALA A 13 -3.08 -3.97 2.86
C ALA A 13 -1.66 -4.59 3.02
N PHE A 14 -1.56 -5.92 2.93
CA PHE A 14 -0.30 -6.63 2.94
C PHE A 14 0.56 -6.30 1.71
N ILE A 15 -0.05 -6.30 0.52
CA ILE A 15 0.63 -5.92 -0.73
C ILE A 15 1.10 -4.47 -0.64
N GLU A 16 0.24 -3.55 -0.19
CA GLU A 16 0.60 -2.14 -0.01
C GLU A 16 1.79 -1.96 0.92
N SER A 17 1.83 -2.70 2.03
CA SER A 17 2.94 -2.68 2.97
C SER A 17 4.26 -3.15 2.31
N ILE A 18 4.20 -4.21 1.51
CA ILE A 18 5.36 -4.70 0.75
C ILE A 18 5.83 -3.65 -0.26
N LEU A 19 4.90 -3.03 -0.99
CA LEU A 19 5.22 -1.99 -1.98
C LEU A 19 5.88 -0.78 -1.32
N TYR A 20 5.38 -0.33 -0.17
CA TYR A 20 6.05 0.70 0.63
C TYR A 20 7.49 0.29 0.97
N PHE A 21 7.71 -0.88 1.57
CA PHE A 21 9.06 -1.31 1.93
C PHE A 21 9.96 -1.51 0.71
N LYS A 22 9.40 -1.86 -0.46
CA LYS A 22 10.13 -1.93 -1.72
C LYS A 22 10.63 -0.56 -2.14
N ILE A 23 9.81 0.49 -2.08
CA ILE A 23 10.25 1.87 -2.34
C ILE A 23 11.40 2.24 -1.40
N VAL A 24 11.22 2.03 -0.09
CA VAL A 24 12.24 2.35 0.92
C VAL A 24 13.54 1.58 0.65
N SER A 25 13.47 0.31 0.23
CA SER A 25 14.67 -0.51 -0.07
C SER A 25 15.52 0.00 -1.22
N VAL A 26 14.91 0.74 -2.15
CA VAL A 26 15.63 1.35 -3.27
C VAL A 26 16.34 2.63 -2.82
N ILE A 27 15.82 3.28 -1.77
CA ILE A 27 16.31 4.57 -1.28
C ILE A 27 17.35 4.38 -0.16
N PHE A 28 17.15 3.45 0.76
CA PHE A 28 17.98 3.30 1.96
C PHE A 28 18.72 1.97 2.02
N GLU A 29 19.79 1.95 2.79
CA GLU A 29 20.51 0.71 3.09
C GLU A 29 19.72 -0.17 4.06
N THR A 30 19.78 -1.49 3.85
CA THR A 30 19.16 -2.48 4.73
C THR A 30 19.92 -2.58 6.06
N GLN A 31 19.21 -2.74 7.18
CA GLN A 31 19.85 -2.98 8.49
C GLN A 31 20.31 -4.43 8.66
N PHE A 32 19.62 -5.38 8.03
CA PHE A 32 19.88 -6.81 8.21
C PHE A 32 20.48 -7.46 6.97
N SER A 33 21.00 -8.68 7.13
CA SER A 33 21.37 -9.53 6.00
C SER A 33 20.15 -9.85 5.13
N LYS A 34 20.35 -10.05 3.82
CA LYS A 34 19.26 -10.24 2.83
C LYS A 34 18.16 -11.21 3.28
N LYS A 35 18.52 -12.37 3.83
CA LYS A 35 17.56 -13.39 4.29
C LYS A 35 16.75 -12.89 5.51
N LYS A 36 17.39 -12.23 6.47
CA LYS A 36 16.71 -11.66 7.64
C LYS A 36 15.84 -10.48 7.23
N GLN A 37 16.33 -9.61 6.34
CA GLN A 37 15.60 -8.47 5.82
C GLN A 37 14.27 -8.88 5.20
N ILE A 38 14.27 -9.90 4.34
CA ILE A 38 13.05 -10.41 3.71
C ILE A 38 12.08 -10.97 4.76
N LYS A 39 12.57 -11.78 5.70
CA LYS A 39 11.72 -12.37 6.75
C LYS A 39 11.06 -11.30 7.62
N PHE A 40 11.84 -10.33 8.12
CA PHE A 40 11.30 -9.24 8.92
C PHE A 40 10.38 -8.33 8.10
N GLY A 41 10.71 -8.08 6.83
CA GLY A 41 9.86 -7.31 5.93
C GLY A 41 8.48 -7.95 5.72
N LEU A 42 8.44 -9.25 5.46
CA LEU A 42 7.17 -9.99 5.32
C LEU A 42 6.40 -10.04 6.64
N PHE A 43 7.08 -10.28 7.76
CA PHE A 43 6.45 -10.30 9.08
C PHE A 43 5.83 -8.96 9.45
N LEU A 44 6.57 -7.86 9.28
CA LEU A 44 6.07 -6.51 9.54
C LEU A 44 4.91 -6.16 8.60
N SER A 45 5.01 -6.50 7.32
CA SER A 45 3.92 -6.26 6.35
C SER A 45 2.64 -6.98 6.77
N ALA A 46 2.74 -8.24 7.20
CA ALA A 46 1.60 -9.01 7.69
C ALA A 46 0.98 -8.40 8.94
N PHE A 47 1.81 -7.95 9.89
CA PHE A 47 1.35 -7.33 11.13
C PHE A 47 0.66 -5.99 10.91
N ILE A 48 1.23 -5.14 10.04
CA ILE A 48 0.64 -3.85 9.68
C ILE A 48 -0.72 -4.06 8.98
N ALA A 49 -0.80 -5.01 8.05
CA ALA A 49 -2.04 -5.34 7.37
C ALA A 49 -3.16 -5.79 8.33
N ILE A 50 -2.83 -6.55 9.38
CA ILE A 50 -3.80 -6.89 10.43
C ILE A 50 -4.35 -5.64 11.09
N GLY A 51 -3.49 -4.70 11.49
CA GLY A 51 -3.94 -3.46 12.14
C GLY A 51 -4.80 -2.59 11.24
N ILE A 52 -4.46 -2.48 9.95
CA ILE A 52 -5.27 -1.75 8.95
C ILE A 52 -6.67 -2.37 8.84
N VAL A 53 -6.76 -3.69 8.67
CA VAL A 53 -8.06 -4.37 8.54
C VAL A 53 -8.88 -4.25 9.82
N MET A 54 -8.27 -4.42 10.99
CA MET A 54 -8.98 -4.27 12.27
C MET A 54 -9.55 -2.86 12.45
N LEU A 55 -8.82 -1.82 12.02
CA LEU A 55 -9.31 -0.44 12.06
C LEU A 55 -10.42 -0.18 11.03
N ASN A 56 -10.31 -0.74 9.84
CA ASN A 56 -11.35 -0.64 8.81
C ASN A 56 -12.64 -1.39 9.19
N MET A 57 -12.57 -2.39 10.06
CA MET A 57 -13.76 -3.05 10.61
C MET A 57 -14.52 -2.17 11.62
N VAL A 58 -13.86 -1.15 12.21
CA VAL A 58 -14.51 -0.19 13.12
C VAL A 58 -15.21 0.91 12.33
N ASP A 59 -14.60 1.40 11.24
CA ASP A 59 -15.19 2.32 10.27
C ASP A 59 -14.81 1.86 8.86
N LEU A 60 -15.79 1.39 8.06
CA LEU A 60 -15.56 0.91 6.68
C LEU A 60 -15.15 2.02 5.68
N SER A 61 -15.09 3.26 6.12
CA SER A 61 -14.66 4.41 5.31
C SER A 61 -13.17 4.69 5.48
N ILE A 62 -12.56 5.40 4.52
CA ILE A 62 -11.20 5.96 4.69
C ILE A 62 -11.21 6.86 5.91
N SER A 63 -10.77 6.31 7.04
CA SER A 63 -10.82 6.98 8.32
C SER A 63 -9.46 7.58 8.64
N LEU A 64 -9.48 8.77 9.23
CA LEU A 64 -8.27 9.43 9.72
C LEU A 64 -7.46 8.54 10.68
N PRO A 65 -8.09 7.72 11.55
CA PRO A 65 -7.38 6.71 12.35
C PRO A 65 -6.63 5.65 11.52
N THR A 66 -7.23 5.06 10.48
CA THR A 66 -6.54 4.07 9.63
C THR A 66 -5.35 4.71 8.92
N LEU A 67 -5.52 5.92 8.37
CA LEU A 67 -4.43 6.63 7.69
C LEU A 67 -3.29 6.97 8.65
N GLY A 68 -3.62 7.45 9.86
CA GLY A 68 -2.64 7.74 10.91
C GLY A 68 -1.89 6.49 11.37
N TYR A 69 -2.61 5.39 11.58
CA TYR A 69 -2.00 4.10 11.90
C TYR A 69 -1.05 3.63 10.79
N ALA A 70 -1.48 3.67 9.54
CA ALA A 70 -0.66 3.27 8.40
C ALA A 70 0.61 4.13 8.32
N ALA A 71 0.49 5.45 8.45
CA ALA A 71 1.63 6.37 8.40
C ALA A 71 2.68 6.05 9.48
N ILE A 72 2.25 5.90 10.74
CA ILE A 72 3.15 5.60 11.85
C ILE A 72 3.75 4.20 11.73
N SER A 73 2.93 3.21 11.37
CA SER A 73 3.36 1.81 11.26
C SER A 73 4.36 1.60 10.12
N TYR A 74 4.13 2.22 8.96
CA TYR A 74 5.09 2.24 7.86
C TYR A 74 6.38 2.95 8.24
N THR A 75 6.29 4.07 8.97
CA THR A 75 7.47 4.80 9.43
C THR A 75 8.33 3.94 10.37
N LEU A 76 7.71 3.32 11.37
CA LEU A 76 8.38 2.45 12.34
C LEU A 76 8.95 1.20 11.65
N GLY A 77 8.17 0.54 10.79
CA GLY A 77 8.64 -0.60 10.01
C GLY A 77 9.83 -0.25 9.12
N GLY A 78 9.78 0.92 8.48
CA GLY A 78 10.89 1.46 7.68
C GLY A 78 12.14 1.68 8.53
N LYS A 79 11.98 2.25 9.71
CA LYS A 79 13.08 2.49 10.66
C LYS A 79 13.65 1.21 11.27
N ILE A 80 12.85 0.16 11.46
CA ILE A 80 13.32 -1.17 11.89
C ILE A 80 14.14 -1.84 10.78
N LEU A 81 13.70 -1.70 9.53
CA LEU A 81 14.26 -2.44 8.40
C LEU A 81 15.44 -1.73 7.71
N TYR A 82 15.49 -0.40 7.74
CA TYR A 82 16.41 0.39 6.91
C TYR A 82 17.15 1.47 7.71
N ARG A 83 18.34 1.84 7.24
CA ARG A 83 19.16 2.89 7.84
C ARG A 83 18.72 4.25 7.30
N GLY A 84 18.12 5.07 8.16
CA GLY A 84 17.65 6.43 7.84
C GLY A 84 17.09 7.14 9.07
N ARG A 85 16.72 8.42 8.94
CA ARG A 85 16.07 9.19 10.01
C ARG A 85 14.57 8.92 10.03
N PHE A 86 13.96 8.99 11.21
CA PHE A 86 12.51 8.78 11.36
C PHE A 86 11.69 9.72 10.47
N SER A 87 12.07 11.00 10.40
CA SER A 87 11.40 12.01 9.56
C SER A 87 11.45 11.69 8.06
N GLU A 88 12.53 11.06 7.58
CA GLU A 88 12.65 10.64 6.17
C GLU A 88 11.66 9.52 5.85
N PHE A 89 11.54 8.53 6.75
CA PHE A 89 10.54 7.47 6.61
C PHE A 89 9.11 8.00 6.73
N LEU A 90 8.87 8.96 7.63
CA LEU A 90 7.55 9.58 7.80
C LEU A 90 7.11 10.31 6.53
N LEU A 91 8.01 11.08 5.92
CA LEU A 91 7.73 11.79 4.68
C LEU A 91 7.37 10.81 3.54
N ILE A 92 8.13 9.71 3.42
CA ILE A 92 7.86 8.68 2.39
C ILE A 92 6.54 7.96 2.68
N ALA A 93 6.24 7.64 3.94
CA ALA A 93 4.99 7.00 4.32
C ALA A 93 3.78 7.89 4.00
N ILE A 94 3.83 9.18 4.34
CA ILE A 94 2.77 10.14 4.02
C ILE A 94 2.61 10.27 2.49
N GLY A 95 3.72 10.45 1.76
CA GLY A 95 3.68 10.55 0.30
C GLY A 95 3.14 9.29 -0.38
N TYR A 96 3.49 8.12 0.14
CA TYR A 96 2.98 6.84 -0.34
C TYR A 96 1.49 6.66 -0.08
N ILE A 97 1.02 6.97 1.13
CA ILE A 97 -0.40 6.92 1.48
C ILE A 97 -1.19 7.92 0.61
N ALA A 98 -0.71 9.16 0.47
CA ALA A 98 -1.34 10.15 -0.39
C ALA A 98 -1.42 9.69 -1.85
N PHE A 99 -0.37 9.01 -2.35
CA PHE A 99 -0.37 8.41 -3.69
C PHE A 99 -1.45 7.32 -3.83
N LEU A 100 -1.54 6.39 -2.88
CA LEU A 100 -2.57 5.33 -2.89
C LEU A 100 -3.98 5.93 -2.84
N THR A 101 -4.23 6.83 -1.88
CA THR A 101 -5.52 7.51 -1.75
C THR A 101 -5.87 8.31 -3.01
N GLY A 102 -4.88 8.97 -3.62
CA GLY A 102 -5.05 9.69 -4.89
C GLY A 102 -5.37 8.76 -6.06
N MET A 103 -4.79 7.56 -6.11
CA MET A 103 -5.12 6.54 -7.11
C MET A 103 -6.55 6.04 -6.93
N ASP A 104 -6.94 5.68 -5.71
CA ASP A 104 -8.30 5.21 -5.41
C ASP A 104 -9.34 6.28 -5.80
N MET A 105 -9.16 7.53 -5.37
CA MET A 105 -10.07 8.62 -5.74
C MET A 105 -10.04 8.93 -7.23
N GLY A 106 -8.85 8.91 -7.86
CA GLY A 106 -8.68 9.20 -9.28
C GLY A 106 -9.35 8.15 -10.17
N THR A 107 -9.28 6.87 -9.79
CA THR A 107 -9.93 5.78 -10.52
C THR A 107 -11.44 5.90 -10.46
N VAL A 108 -12.01 6.18 -9.29
CA VAL A 108 -13.45 6.44 -9.12
C VAL A 108 -13.87 7.66 -9.98
N PHE A 109 -13.13 8.76 -9.91
CA PHE A 109 -13.43 9.97 -10.70
C PHE A 109 -13.41 9.70 -12.21
N LEU A 110 -12.41 8.97 -12.71
CA LEU A 110 -12.30 8.62 -14.14
C LEU A 110 -13.50 7.77 -14.58
N MET A 111 -13.89 6.78 -13.78
CA MET A 111 -15.06 5.93 -14.06
C MET A 111 -16.35 6.75 -14.11
N THR A 112 -16.49 7.73 -13.22
CA THR A 112 -17.64 8.65 -13.26
C THR A 112 -17.66 9.44 -14.57
N LYS A 113 -16.51 9.94 -15.02
CA LYS A 113 -16.41 10.71 -16.28
C LYS A 113 -16.65 9.87 -17.54
N LEU A 114 -16.30 8.59 -17.51
CA LEU A 114 -16.53 7.65 -18.61
C LEU A 114 -17.96 7.09 -18.65
N GLY A 115 -18.85 7.52 -17.74
CA GLY A 115 -20.22 7.04 -17.68
C GLY A 115 -20.34 5.59 -17.22
N MET A 116 -19.33 5.06 -16.51
CA MET A 116 -19.29 3.67 -16.02
C MET A 116 -20.06 3.52 -14.70
N THR A 117 -21.29 4.02 -14.63
CA THR A 117 -22.11 4.02 -13.41
C THR A 117 -22.37 2.62 -12.86
N SER A 118 -22.54 1.62 -13.73
CA SER A 118 -22.68 0.21 -13.34
C SER A 118 -21.44 -0.35 -12.64
N VAL A 119 -20.24 0.06 -13.04
CA VAL A 119 -18.99 -0.38 -12.40
C VAL A 119 -18.80 0.31 -11.05
N ILE A 120 -19.22 1.57 -10.92
CA ILE A 120 -19.21 2.29 -9.63
C ILE A 120 -20.17 1.62 -8.65
N GLU A 121 -21.36 1.23 -9.09
CA GLU A 121 -22.32 0.47 -8.26
C GLU A 121 -21.75 -0.88 -7.83
N ILE A 122 -21.01 -1.58 -8.70
CA ILE A 122 -20.32 -2.82 -8.35
C ILE A 122 -19.20 -2.59 -7.32
N VAL A 123 -18.42 -1.52 -7.47
CA VAL A 123 -17.33 -1.14 -6.55
C VAL A 123 -17.87 -0.73 -5.17
N LEU A 124 -19.01 -0.04 -5.15
CA LEU A 124 -19.72 0.38 -3.95
C LEU A 124 -20.67 -0.70 -3.39
N SER A 125 -20.95 -1.77 -4.14
CA SER A 125 -21.77 -2.88 -3.64
C SER A 125 -20.99 -3.68 -2.60
N ASP A 126 -21.63 -4.00 -1.49
CA ASP A 126 -20.93 -4.55 -0.34
C ASP A 126 -20.33 -5.96 -0.61
N PHE A 127 -20.88 -6.77 -1.54
CA PHE A 127 -20.58 -8.20 -1.60
C PHE A 127 -20.69 -8.84 -3.01
N GLY A 128 -19.62 -8.77 -3.83
CA GLY A 128 -19.57 -9.45 -5.14
C GLY A 128 -18.16 -9.88 -5.59
N ILE A 129 -18.08 -10.96 -6.39
CA ILE A 129 -16.84 -11.42 -7.05
C ILE A 129 -16.24 -10.32 -7.93
N GLU A 130 -17.10 -9.51 -8.54
CA GLU A 130 -16.72 -8.41 -9.41
C GLU A 130 -15.94 -7.32 -8.67
N ARG A 131 -16.30 -7.01 -7.41
CA ARG A 131 -15.53 -6.12 -6.53
C ARG A 131 -14.14 -6.67 -6.23
N ILE A 132 -14.01 -7.98 -6.02
CA ILE A 132 -12.71 -8.63 -5.80
C ILE A 132 -11.84 -8.52 -7.07
N ILE A 133 -12.40 -8.81 -8.24
CA ILE A 133 -11.70 -8.68 -9.53
C ILE A 133 -11.21 -7.23 -9.72
N PHE A 134 -12.06 -6.26 -9.40
CA PHE A 134 -11.72 -4.85 -9.48
C PHE A 134 -10.57 -4.47 -8.54
N ILE A 135 -10.64 -4.85 -7.25
CA ILE A 135 -9.57 -4.60 -6.28
C ILE A 135 -8.26 -5.23 -6.75
N VAL A 136 -8.29 -6.49 -7.22
CA VAL A 136 -7.11 -7.16 -7.75
C VAL A 136 -6.50 -6.40 -8.93
N PHE A 137 -7.33 -5.92 -9.86
CA PHE A 137 -6.88 -5.13 -11.00
C PHE A 137 -6.19 -3.83 -10.55
N ILE A 138 -6.80 -3.08 -9.64
CA ILE A 138 -6.21 -1.84 -9.10
C ILE A 138 -4.87 -2.12 -8.40
N LYS A 139 -4.80 -3.16 -7.56
CA LYS A 139 -3.54 -3.55 -6.89
C LYS A 139 -2.46 -4.00 -7.86
N LEU A 140 -2.82 -4.62 -8.99
CA LEU A 140 -1.85 -4.90 -10.07
C LEU A 140 -1.31 -3.61 -10.69
N VAL A 141 -2.17 -2.62 -10.95
CA VAL A 141 -1.75 -1.30 -11.47
C VAL A 141 -0.82 -0.60 -10.48
N GLU A 142 -1.15 -0.57 -9.19
CA GLU A 142 -0.29 -0.03 -8.14
C GLU A 142 1.07 -0.73 -8.11
N CYS A 143 1.09 -2.06 -8.16
CA CYS A 143 2.32 -2.83 -8.21
C CYS A 143 3.17 -2.42 -9.42
N LEU A 144 2.58 -2.30 -10.61
CA LEU A 144 3.27 -1.88 -11.82
C LEU A 144 3.86 -0.47 -11.68
N LEU A 145 3.07 0.51 -11.20
CA LEU A 145 3.51 1.89 -11.03
C LEU A 145 4.66 1.99 -10.01
N VAL A 146 4.54 1.31 -8.87
CA VAL A 146 5.61 1.28 -7.85
C VAL A 146 6.87 0.60 -8.40
N CYS A 147 6.73 -0.47 -9.18
CA CYS A 147 7.86 -1.11 -9.84
C CYS A 147 8.57 -0.16 -10.82
N LEU A 148 7.80 0.55 -11.66
CA LEU A 148 8.34 1.53 -12.60
C LEU A 148 9.05 2.67 -11.86
N PHE A 149 8.44 3.21 -10.80
CA PHE A 149 9.03 4.24 -9.96
C PHE A 149 10.35 3.79 -9.34
N CYS A 150 10.40 2.56 -8.80
CA CYS A 150 11.62 1.97 -8.26
C CYS A 150 12.73 1.86 -9.33
N GLU A 151 12.40 1.44 -10.55
CA GLU A 151 13.38 1.36 -11.64
C GLU A 151 13.89 2.74 -12.08
N ILE A 152 13.02 3.77 -12.09
CA ILE A 152 13.43 5.15 -12.37
C ILE A 152 14.44 5.64 -11.31
N ILE A 153 14.17 5.41 -10.02
CA ILE A 153 15.10 5.81 -8.95
C ILE A 153 16.44 5.07 -9.09
N LYS A 154 16.41 3.76 -9.29
CA LYS A 154 17.65 2.97 -9.50
C LYS A 154 18.45 3.49 -10.68
N LYS A 155 17.79 3.82 -11.80
CA LYS A 155 18.44 4.34 -13.01
C LYS A 155 19.12 5.69 -12.75
N ARG A 156 18.49 6.59 -11.97
CA ARG A 156 19.11 7.87 -11.60
C ARG A 156 20.36 7.68 -10.73
N ARG A 157 20.28 6.85 -9.69
CA ARG A 157 21.44 6.57 -8.81
C ARG A 157 22.64 5.97 -9.52
N ARG A 158 22.41 5.16 -10.57
CA ARG A 158 23.51 4.60 -11.38
C ARG A 158 24.22 5.65 -12.23
N LYS A 159 23.57 6.77 -12.56
CA LYS A 159 24.17 7.87 -13.32
C LYS A 159 24.97 8.84 -12.45
N GLU A 160 24.72 8.83 -11.15
CA GLU A 160 25.37 9.70 -10.15
C GLU A 160 26.62 9.06 -9.52
N LYS A 161 26.89 7.78 -9.82
CA LYS A 161 28.11 7.05 -9.44
C LYS A 161 29.05 6.98 -10.62
#